data_AF-A0A9X1BRM9-F1
#
_entry.id   AF-A0A9X1BRM9-F1
#
_cell.length_a   1.000
_cell.length_b   1.000
_cell.length_c   1.000
_cell.angle_alpha   90.00
_cell.angle_beta   90.00
_cell.angle_gamma   90.00
#
_symmetry.space_group_name_H-M   'P 1'
#
loop_
_entity.id
_entity.type
_entity.pdbx_description
1 polymer ?
#
loop_
_entity_poly.entity_id
_entity_poly.type
_entity_poly.pdbx_seq_one_letter_code
_entity_poly.pdbx_strand_id
1 'polypeptide(L)'
;MSAVTRPRGPLPPRVYWTRRVLVLVVAFGLVFGLGRVLGNGSDAESGSGATAAQVGGQPTSEPSADDTATKKSKKKKKKRKPAQPSGPCASSDVVVTPALEQAVADDEIRIRFDVSGSEPACTWTASRSSLVVKITSGRDEIWSSQQCPGVLPAKDLVVRKKQPARYAFTWNGKRSDEDCSRFTDWAVPGYYHVVAASLGGEPTDTQFRLRRQPQTTVTRTAEPEPQDKKTKRADGETRPTEETPDGQRDGAQEPDG
;
A
#
# COMPACT_ATOMS: atom_id res chain seq x y z
N MET A 1 39.84 10.44 14.64
CA MET A 1 38.65 11.07 15.25
C MET A 1 38.67 12.56 14.90
N SER A 2 37.50 13.19 14.75
CA SER A 2 37.26 14.63 14.48
C SER A 2 37.00 15.00 13.01
N ALA A 3 35.75 14.79 12.58
CA ALA A 3 35.19 15.47 11.42
C ALA A 3 34.61 16.82 11.88
N VAL A 4 35.15 17.92 11.34
CA VAL A 4 34.68 19.29 11.57
C VAL A 4 33.35 19.51 10.86
N THR A 5 32.28 19.73 11.63
CA THR A 5 30.97 20.16 11.15
C THR A 5 31.04 21.61 10.65
N ARG A 6 30.82 21.84 9.36
CA ARG A 6 30.62 23.19 8.82
C ARG A 6 29.18 23.64 9.09
N PRO A 7 28.94 24.82 9.71
CA PRO A 7 27.59 25.35 9.87
C PRO A 7 27.04 25.80 8.51
N ARG A 8 25.79 25.43 8.22
CA ARG A 8 25.08 25.89 7.02
C ARG A 8 24.86 27.40 7.13
N GLY A 9 25.35 28.14 6.14
CA GLY A 9 25.13 29.59 6.05
C GLY A 9 23.64 29.96 5.93
N PRO A 10 23.26 31.20 6.29
CA PRO A 10 21.87 31.63 6.30
C PRO A 10 21.27 31.60 4.88
N LEU A 11 20.12 30.96 4.75
CA LEU A 11 19.35 30.93 3.50
C LEU A 11 19.03 32.36 3.05
N PRO A 12 18.99 32.62 1.73
CA PRO A 12 18.88 33.97 1.20
C PRO A 12 17.59 34.67 1.71
N PRO A 13 17.68 35.84 2.35
CA PRO A 13 16.58 36.50 3.07
C PRO A 13 15.38 36.85 2.18
N ARG A 14 15.61 36.91 0.86
CA ARG A 14 14.61 37.08 -0.19
C ARG A 14 13.47 36.06 -0.16
N VAL A 15 13.72 34.78 0.14
CA VAL A 15 12.67 33.73 0.10
C VAL A 15 11.71 33.84 1.28
N TYR A 16 12.21 34.29 2.43
CA TYR A 16 11.39 34.56 3.59
C TYR A 16 10.49 35.78 3.37
N TRP A 17 11.05 36.83 2.77
CA TRP A 17 10.33 38.07 2.52
C TRP A 17 9.27 37.89 1.41
N THR A 18 9.55 37.14 0.34
CA THR A 18 8.55 36.84 -0.70
C THR A 18 7.37 36.07 -0.16
N ARG A 19 7.59 35.06 0.69
CA ARG A 19 6.48 34.30 1.31
C ARG A 19 5.66 35.19 2.25
N ARG A 20 6.29 36.12 2.97
CA ARG A 20 5.61 37.03 3.90
C ARG A 20 4.83 38.14 3.17
N VAL A 21 5.37 38.69 2.08
CA VAL A 21 4.67 39.66 1.22
C VAL A 21 3.49 39.00 0.50
N LEU A 22 3.66 37.78 -0.01
CA LEU A 22 2.59 37.03 -0.67
C LEU A 22 1.41 36.78 0.27
N VAL A 23 1.67 36.41 1.53
CA VAL A 23 0.63 36.28 2.56
C VAL A 23 -0.09 37.60 2.81
N LEU A 24 0.64 38.72 2.91
CA LEU A 24 0.04 40.04 3.10
C LEU A 24 -0.85 40.47 1.93
N VAL A 25 -0.42 40.22 0.68
CA VAL A 25 -1.20 40.55 -0.52
C VAL A 25 -2.50 39.75 -0.57
N VAL A 26 -2.45 38.43 -0.27
CA VAL A 26 -3.64 37.58 -0.25
C VAL A 26 -4.62 38.02 0.86
N ALA A 27 -4.10 38.30 2.05
CA ALA A 27 -4.91 38.80 3.16
C ALA A 27 -5.58 40.14 2.83
N PHE A 28 -4.84 41.07 2.22
CA PHE A 28 -5.38 42.37 1.80
C PHE A 28 -6.43 42.21 0.70
N GLY A 29 -6.19 41.34 -0.28
CA GLY A 29 -7.16 41.01 -1.33
C GLY A 29 -8.45 40.42 -0.78
N LEU A 30 -8.38 39.54 0.22
CA LEU A 30 -9.56 39.00 0.90
C LEU A 30 -10.33 40.08 1.66
N VAL A 31 -9.66 40.92 2.44
CA VAL A 31 -10.31 41.99 3.23
C VAL A 31 -11.00 43.01 2.31
N PHE A 32 -10.33 43.44 1.24
CA PHE A 32 -10.91 44.40 0.29
C PHE A 32 -11.96 43.77 -0.63
N GLY A 33 -11.78 42.51 -1.02
CA GLY A 33 -12.75 41.75 -1.81
C GLY A 33 -14.06 41.54 -1.05
N LEU A 34 -13.99 41.06 0.20
CA LEU A 34 -15.18 40.90 1.05
C LEU A 34 -15.80 42.27 1.40
N GLY A 35 -15.00 43.30 1.65
CA GLY A 35 -15.50 44.65 1.89
C GLY A 35 -16.27 45.24 0.70
N ARG A 36 -15.87 44.92 -0.54
CA ARG A 36 -16.57 45.32 -1.77
C ARG A 36 -17.87 44.52 -1.99
N VAL A 37 -17.89 43.24 -1.61
CA VAL A 37 -19.08 42.37 -1.75
C VAL A 37 -20.13 42.68 -0.67
N LEU A 38 -19.71 43.05 0.54
CA LEU A 38 -20.61 43.38 1.66
C LEU A 38 -20.96 44.86 1.75
N GLY A 39 -20.20 45.75 1.11
CA GLY A 39 -20.46 47.20 1.07
C GLY A 39 -21.36 47.67 -0.07
N ASN A 40 -21.72 46.80 -1.02
CA ASN A 40 -22.50 47.16 -2.22
C ASN A 40 -23.81 46.34 -2.34
N GLY A 41 -24.37 45.85 -1.23
CA GLY A 41 -25.63 45.10 -1.20
C GLY A 41 -26.76 45.89 -0.53
N SER A 42 -27.34 46.83 -1.24
CA SER A 42 -28.61 47.49 -0.89
C SER A 42 -29.81 46.61 -1.26
N ASP A 43 -30.71 46.48 -0.29
CA ASP A 43 -32.16 46.20 -0.37
C ASP A 43 -32.69 44.93 -1.05
N ALA A 44 -33.30 44.05 -0.23
CA ALA A 44 -34.62 43.48 -0.51
C ALA A 44 -35.26 42.94 0.78
N GLU A 45 -36.30 43.65 1.22
CA GLU A 45 -37.26 43.32 2.28
C GLU A 45 -38.36 42.36 1.74
N SER A 46 -39.26 41.92 2.63
CA SER A 46 -40.42 41.02 2.48
C SER A 46 -40.14 39.58 2.94
N GLY A 47 -40.87 38.98 3.87
CA GLY A 47 -42.13 39.35 4.51
C GLY A 47 -42.74 38.10 5.15
N SER A 48 -43.45 38.33 6.24
CA SER A 48 -43.94 37.39 7.26
C SER A 48 -45.10 36.47 6.83
N GLY A 49 -45.26 35.33 7.53
CA GLY A 49 -46.57 34.97 8.09
C GLY A 49 -47.28 33.67 7.65
N ALA A 50 -47.51 32.79 8.65
CA ALA A 50 -48.70 31.93 8.92
C ALA A 50 -49.15 30.89 7.84
N THR A 51 -49.63 29.67 8.11
CA THR A 51 -50.49 29.17 9.21
C THR A 51 -50.56 27.63 9.15
N ALA A 52 -50.87 26.99 10.27
CA ALA A 52 -51.11 25.55 10.42
C ALA A 52 -52.55 25.12 10.03
N ALA A 53 -52.74 23.84 9.69
CA ALA A 53 -54.01 23.13 9.88
C ALA A 53 -53.80 21.60 9.97
N GLN A 54 -54.03 21.04 11.17
CA GLN A 54 -54.32 19.64 11.44
C GLN A 54 -55.79 19.33 11.07
N VAL A 55 -56.07 18.11 10.58
CA VAL A 55 -57.35 17.43 10.81
C VAL A 55 -57.09 15.93 10.99
N GLY A 56 -57.46 15.40 12.16
CA GLY A 56 -57.52 13.97 12.44
C GLY A 56 -58.94 13.42 12.27
N GLY A 57 -59.07 12.10 12.18
CA GLY A 57 -60.35 11.40 12.19
C GLY A 57 -60.22 9.90 11.92
N GLN A 58 -60.18 9.11 12.99
CA GLN A 58 -60.39 7.66 13.03
C GLN A 58 -61.57 7.42 14.01
N PRO A 59 -62.51 6.50 13.75
CA PRO A 59 -62.41 5.14 14.34
C PRO A 59 -62.87 3.96 13.46
N THR A 60 -62.16 2.84 13.68
CA THR A 60 -62.59 1.43 13.84
C THR A 60 -63.85 0.91 13.15
N SER A 61 -63.68 -0.21 12.41
CA SER A 61 -64.48 -1.45 12.53
C SER A 61 -63.75 -2.63 11.85
N GLU A 62 -63.45 -3.66 12.64
CA GLU A 62 -63.09 -5.02 12.18
C GLU A 62 -64.40 -5.82 11.95
N PRO A 63 -64.42 -6.85 11.06
CA PRO A 63 -64.18 -8.20 11.57
C PRO A 63 -63.41 -9.15 10.62
N SER A 64 -62.57 -9.98 11.24
CA SER A 64 -62.30 -11.42 11.04
C SER A 64 -62.36 -12.10 9.66
N ALA A 65 -61.21 -12.71 9.33
CA ALA A 65 -60.94 -14.00 8.68
C ALA A 65 -61.49 -14.30 7.27
N ASP A 66 -60.56 -14.47 6.31
CA ASP A 66 -60.44 -15.77 5.63
C ASP A 66 -59.05 -15.97 4.99
N ASP A 67 -58.63 -17.22 5.05
CA ASP A 67 -57.30 -17.74 4.74
C ASP A 67 -57.08 -17.75 3.22
N THR A 68 -56.06 -17.06 2.71
CA THR A 68 -55.51 -17.37 1.39
C THR A 68 -54.01 -17.12 1.36
N ALA A 69 -53.28 -18.23 1.42
CA ALA A 69 -51.85 -18.38 1.20
C ALA A 69 -51.27 -17.35 0.21
N THR A 70 -50.71 -16.27 0.76
CA THR A 70 -49.85 -15.36 0.00
C THR A 70 -48.55 -16.10 -0.27
N LYS A 71 -48.45 -16.69 -1.47
CA LYS A 71 -47.19 -17.14 -2.06
C LYS A 71 -46.19 -16.00 -1.90
N LYS A 72 -45.22 -16.18 -1.00
CA LYS A 72 -43.97 -15.40 -0.95
C LYS A 72 -43.36 -15.46 -2.33
N SER A 73 -43.64 -14.44 -3.15
CA SER A 73 -42.91 -14.21 -4.38
C SER A 73 -41.47 -13.90 -3.95
N LYS A 74 -40.62 -14.93 -4.03
CA LYS A 74 -39.17 -14.75 -3.98
C LYS A 74 -38.84 -13.80 -5.12
N LYS A 75 -38.79 -12.50 -4.82
CA LYS A 75 -38.35 -11.44 -5.71
C LYS A 75 -36.89 -11.78 -6.03
N LYS A 76 -36.68 -12.56 -7.11
CA LYS A 76 -35.36 -12.81 -7.68
C LYS A 76 -34.76 -11.43 -7.89
N LYS A 77 -33.78 -11.05 -7.07
CA LYS A 77 -32.98 -9.83 -7.29
C LYS A 77 -32.40 -9.97 -8.69
N LYS A 78 -33.00 -9.31 -9.68
CA LYS A 78 -32.41 -9.18 -11.02
C LYS A 78 -31.02 -8.58 -10.79
N LYS A 79 -29.96 -9.32 -11.11
CA LYS A 79 -28.59 -8.80 -11.10
C LYS A 79 -28.59 -7.58 -12.01
N ARG A 80 -28.50 -6.39 -11.43
CA ARG A 80 -28.47 -5.13 -12.18
C ARG A 80 -27.15 -5.14 -12.94
N LYS A 81 -27.22 -4.99 -14.28
CA LYS A 81 -26.02 -4.97 -15.12
C LYS A 81 -25.11 -3.80 -14.69
N PRO A 82 -23.77 -3.96 -14.76
CA PRO A 82 -22.85 -2.85 -14.52
C PRO A 82 -23.18 -1.66 -15.44
N ALA A 83 -22.95 -0.43 -14.97
CA ALA A 83 -23.19 0.78 -15.78
C ALA A 83 -22.35 0.74 -17.07
N GLN A 84 -22.78 1.35 -18.17
CA GLN A 84 -21.90 1.47 -19.34
C GLN A 84 -21.08 2.76 -19.23
N PRO A 85 -19.79 2.79 -19.61
CA PRO A 85 -19.01 4.03 -19.64
C PRO A 85 -19.66 5.10 -20.53
N SER A 86 -19.74 6.32 -20.02
CA SER A 86 -20.30 7.49 -20.72
C SER A 86 -19.25 8.37 -21.42
N GLY A 87 -17.96 8.12 -21.19
CA GLY A 87 -16.85 8.91 -21.74
C GLY A 87 -15.55 8.70 -20.95
N PRO A 88 -14.49 9.49 -21.21
CA PRO A 88 -13.26 9.44 -20.45
C PRO A 88 -13.42 10.06 -19.06
N CYS A 89 -12.81 9.44 -18.04
CA CYS A 89 -12.72 10.02 -16.70
C CYS A 89 -11.73 11.20 -16.70
N ALA A 90 -12.02 12.25 -15.95
CA ALA A 90 -10.98 13.19 -15.54
C ALA A 90 -9.98 12.45 -14.63
N SER A 91 -8.68 12.60 -14.88
CA SER A 91 -7.65 11.92 -14.07
C SER A 91 -7.74 12.29 -12.58
N SER A 92 -8.12 13.54 -12.27
CA SER A 92 -8.32 14.01 -10.88
C SER A 92 -9.43 13.27 -10.12
N ASP A 93 -10.40 12.71 -10.84
CA ASP A 93 -11.55 12.03 -10.25
C ASP A 93 -11.33 10.53 -10.06
N VAL A 94 -10.19 10.02 -10.53
CA VAL A 94 -9.80 8.62 -10.42
C VAL A 94 -8.98 8.43 -9.15
N VAL A 95 -9.43 7.54 -8.27
CA VAL A 95 -8.70 7.15 -7.06
C VAL A 95 -8.09 5.78 -7.30
N VAL A 96 -6.78 5.68 -7.10
CA VAL A 96 -5.99 4.46 -7.30
C VAL A 96 -5.50 3.98 -5.94
N THR A 97 -6.10 2.92 -5.42
CA THR A 97 -5.78 2.37 -4.09
C THR A 97 -4.92 1.12 -4.22
N PRO A 98 -3.70 1.06 -3.63
CA PRO A 98 -2.93 -0.17 -3.58
C PRO A 98 -3.66 -1.28 -2.81
N ALA A 99 -3.59 -2.50 -3.32
CA ALA A 99 -4.29 -3.67 -2.81
C ALA A 99 -3.30 -4.83 -2.58
N LEU A 100 -2.36 -4.62 -1.64
CA LEU A 100 -1.43 -5.63 -1.16
C LEU A 100 -1.21 -5.52 0.36
N GLU A 101 -1.10 -6.66 1.02
CA GLU A 101 -0.80 -6.74 2.46
C GLU A 101 0.60 -7.31 2.70
N GLN A 102 0.98 -8.31 1.92
CA GLN A 102 2.25 -9.01 2.03
C GLN A 102 2.81 -9.32 0.64
N ALA A 103 4.14 -9.31 0.57
CA ALA A 103 4.92 -9.73 -0.58
C ALA A 103 6.13 -10.53 -0.11
N VAL A 104 6.77 -11.24 -1.04
CA VAL A 104 7.96 -12.03 -0.77
C VAL A 104 9.16 -11.29 -1.38
N ALA A 105 10.23 -11.12 -0.61
CA ALA A 105 11.48 -10.52 -1.05
C ALA A 105 12.18 -11.42 -2.07
N ASP A 106 13.18 -10.87 -2.77
CA ASP A 106 14.07 -11.61 -3.68
C ASP A 106 13.32 -12.29 -4.86
N ASP A 107 12.09 -11.86 -5.15
CA ASP A 107 11.26 -12.30 -6.26
C ASP A 107 10.56 -11.09 -6.91
N GLU A 108 9.94 -11.30 -8.06
CA GLU A 108 9.07 -10.34 -8.70
C GLU A 108 7.77 -10.13 -7.90
N ILE A 109 7.55 -8.89 -7.46
CA ILE A 109 6.43 -8.50 -6.61
C ILE A 109 5.34 -7.88 -7.47
N ARG A 110 4.22 -8.59 -7.61
CA ARG A 110 3.05 -8.07 -8.32
C ARG A 110 2.22 -7.15 -7.42
N ILE A 111 2.33 -5.85 -7.66
CA ILE A 111 1.59 -4.81 -6.93
C ILE A 111 0.24 -4.60 -7.62
N ARG A 112 -0.85 -4.85 -6.91
CA ARG A 112 -2.22 -4.67 -7.41
C ARG A 112 -2.79 -3.34 -6.92
N PHE A 113 -3.69 -2.78 -7.72
CA PHE A 113 -4.42 -1.56 -7.42
C PHE A 113 -5.90 -1.75 -7.76
N ASP A 114 -6.75 -1.26 -6.85
CA ASP A 114 -8.16 -1.04 -7.07
C ASP A 114 -8.37 0.40 -7.54
N VAL A 115 -8.88 0.54 -8.77
CA VAL A 115 -9.09 1.83 -9.44
C VAL A 115 -10.57 2.15 -9.43
N SER A 116 -10.95 3.23 -8.75
CA SER A 116 -12.33 3.69 -8.62
C SER A 116 -12.47 5.15 -9.07
N GLY A 117 -13.70 5.60 -9.32
CA GLY A 117 -13.96 6.95 -9.80
C GLY A 117 -15.25 7.51 -9.22
N SER A 118 -15.47 8.81 -9.39
CA SER A 118 -16.65 9.52 -8.91
C SER A 118 -17.93 9.21 -9.71
N GLU A 119 -17.77 8.96 -11.02
CA GLU A 119 -18.85 8.70 -11.98
C GLU A 119 -19.39 7.26 -11.95
N PRO A 120 -20.63 7.01 -12.42
CA PRO A 120 -21.19 5.66 -12.51
C PRO A 120 -20.30 4.70 -13.31
N ALA A 121 -19.78 5.16 -14.45
CA ALA A 121 -18.77 4.48 -15.25
C ALA A 121 -18.12 5.44 -16.26
N CYS A 122 -16.80 5.38 -16.38
CA CYS A 122 -16.04 6.13 -17.39
C CYS A 122 -14.79 5.31 -17.79
N THR A 123 -14.11 5.70 -18.86
CA THR A 123 -12.87 5.06 -19.32
C THR A 123 -11.65 5.85 -18.87
N TRP A 124 -10.62 5.19 -18.39
CA TRP A 124 -9.37 5.83 -18.03
C TRP A 124 -8.19 4.95 -18.41
N THR A 125 -7.18 5.53 -19.03
CA THR A 125 -5.96 4.83 -19.41
C THR A 125 -4.94 4.97 -18.30
N ALA A 126 -4.65 3.89 -17.58
CA ALA A 126 -3.54 3.84 -16.64
C ALA A 126 -2.22 3.73 -17.43
N SER A 127 -1.29 4.65 -17.22
CA SER A 127 -0.01 4.70 -17.93
C SER A 127 0.99 5.57 -17.18
N ARG A 128 2.25 5.60 -17.63
CA ARG A 128 3.31 6.48 -17.08
C ARG A 128 2.97 7.97 -17.04
N SER A 129 2.03 8.45 -17.86
CA SER A 129 1.64 9.87 -17.89
C SER A 129 0.41 10.19 -17.05
N SER A 130 -0.34 9.16 -16.63
CA SER A 130 -1.60 9.33 -15.88
C SER A 130 -1.52 8.76 -14.46
N LEU A 131 -0.55 7.90 -14.16
CA LEU A 131 -0.37 7.23 -12.88
C LEU A 131 1.06 7.41 -12.39
N VAL A 132 1.20 7.87 -11.14
CA VAL A 132 2.47 7.89 -10.42
C VAL A 132 2.35 6.95 -9.22
N VAL A 133 3.34 6.09 -9.08
CA VAL A 133 3.53 5.18 -7.95
C VAL A 133 4.91 5.40 -7.33
N LYS A 134 4.96 5.35 -5.99
CA LYS A 134 6.18 5.36 -5.19
C LYS A 134 6.12 4.28 -4.11
N ILE A 135 7.26 3.69 -3.79
CA ILE A 135 7.45 2.75 -2.68
C ILE A 135 8.46 3.36 -1.70
N THR A 136 8.10 3.43 -0.42
CA THR A 136 8.97 4.00 0.62
C THR A 136 9.13 3.07 1.82
N SER A 137 10.21 3.25 2.56
CA SER A 137 10.38 2.70 3.91
C SER A 137 10.72 3.84 4.88
N GLY A 138 9.74 4.24 5.69
CA GLY A 138 9.85 5.46 6.49
C GLY A 138 10.07 6.69 5.60
N ARG A 139 11.25 7.32 5.70
CA ARG A 139 11.65 8.48 4.87
C ARG A 139 12.44 8.10 3.63
N ASP A 140 12.83 6.83 3.51
CA ASP A 140 13.65 6.35 2.41
C ASP A 140 12.79 6.03 1.19
N GLU A 141 13.15 6.59 0.03
CA GLU A 141 12.50 6.30 -1.24
C GLU A 141 13.17 5.08 -1.86
N ILE A 142 12.43 3.97 -1.90
CA ILE A 142 12.92 2.69 -2.38
C ILE A 142 12.78 2.66 -3.90
N TRP A 143 11.60 3.00 -4.41
CA TRP A 143 11.32 2.91 -5.83
C TRP A 143 10.31 3.97 -6.28
N SER A 144 10.47 4.49 -7.49
CA SER A 144 9.58 5.48 -8.10
C SER A 144 9.33 5.17 -9.57
N SER A 145 8.06 5.21 -9.96
CA SER A 145 7.65 5.11 -11.37
C SER A 145 8.14 6.26 -12.24
N GLN A 146 8.53 7.40 -11.66
CA GLN A 146 9.10 8.52 -12.42
C GLN A 146 10.52 8.21 -12.89
N GLN A 147 11.29 7.52 -12.04
CA GLN A 147 12.61 6.98 -12.37
C GLN A 147 12.48 5.80 -13.32
N CYS A 148 11.51 4.92 -13.10
CA CYS A 148 11.28 3.71 -13.89
C CYS A 148 9.92 3.70 -14.63
N PRO A 149 9.70 4.56 -15.63
CA PRO A 149 8.39 4.70 -16.27
C PRO A 149 7.99 3.49 -17.14
N GLY A 150 8.97 2.72 -17.64
CA GLY A 150 8.72 1.54 -18.47
C GLY A 150 8.11 0.35 -17.71
N VAL A 151 8.14 0.38 -16.37
CA VAL A 151 7.59 -0.68 -15.53
C VAL A 151 6.07 -0.62 -15.42
N LEU A 152 5.46 0.56 -15.68
CA LEU A 152 4.00 0.73 -15.65
C LEU A 152 3.39 0.38 -17.03
N PRO A 153 2.63 -0.73 -17.15
CA PRO A 153 1.96 -1.05 -18.40
C PRO A 153 0.85 -0.05 -18.73
N ALA A 154 0.78 0.37 -19.99
CA ALA A 154 -0.38 1.11 -20.48
C ALA A 154 -1.60 0.19 -20.55
N LYS A 155 -2.70 0.57 -19.90
CA LYS A 155 -3.93 -0.23 -19.88
C LYS A 155 -5.18 0.64 -19.81
N ASP A 156 -6.12 0.39 -20.70
CA ASP A 156 -7.45 0.98 -20.66
C ASP A 156 -8.33 0.28 -19.61
N LEU A 157 -8.90 1.06 -18.72
CA LEU A 157 -9.74 0.61 -17.61
C LEU A 157 -11.13 1.23 -17.73
N VAL A 158 -12.16 0.42 -17.47
CA VAL A 158 -13.51 0.93 -17.22
C VAL A 158 -13.65 1.16 -15.73
N VAL A 159 -13.47 2.40 -15.31
CA VAL A 159 -13.52 2.83 -13.91
C VAL A 159 -14.98 3.02 -13.50
N ARG A 160 -15.32 2.58 -12.29
CA ARG A 160 -16.70 2.63 -11.77
C ARG A 160 -16.68 3.02 -10.30
N LYS A 161 -17.71 3.76 -9.88
CA LYS A 161 -17.88 4.14 -8.47
C LYS A 161 -18.02 2.98 -7.49
N LYS A 162 -18.74 1.91 -7.88
CA LYS A 162 -19.13 0.82 -6.95
C LYS A 162 -18.36 -0.48 -7.14
N GLN A 163 -17.60 -0.59 -8.22
CA GLN A 163 -16.88 -1.81 -8.56
C GLN A 163 -15.52 -1.41 -9.15
N PRO A 164 -14.44 -1.43 -8.35
CA PRO A 164 -13.15 -0.96 -8.82
C PRO A 164 -12.63 -1.82 -9.96
N ALA A 165 -11.98 -1.17 -10.92
CA ALA A 165 -11.21 -1.84 -11.94
C ALA A 165 -9.88 -2.29 -11.35
N ARG A 166 -9.35 -3.42 -11.83
CA ARG A 166 -8.07 -3.96 -11.35
C ARG A 166 -6.94 -3.59 -12.29
N TYR A 167 -5.95 -2.91 -11.73
CA TYR A 167 -4.67 -2.61 -12.36
C TYR A 167 -3.55 -3.28 -11.58
N ALA A 168 -2.45 -3.62 -12.23
CA ALA A 168 -1.28 -4.17 -11.56
C ALA A 168 -0.03 -3.93 -12.40
N PHE A 169 1.09 -3.77 -11.72
CA PHE A 169 2.42 -3.87 -12.34
C PHE A 169 3.30 -4.81 -11.52
N THR A 170 4.43 -5.20 -12.11
CA THR A 170 5.41 -6.06 -11.46
C THR A 170 6.63 -5.23 -11.08
N TRP A 171 6.92 -5.16 -9.79
CA TRP A 171 8.14 -4.57 -9.25
C TRP A 171 9.17 -5.68 -9.04
N ASN A 172 10.40 -5.48 -9.49
CA ASN A 172 11.47 -6.49 -9.37
C ASN A 172 12.10 -6.59 -7.97
N GLY A 173 11.54 -5.90 -6.96
CA GLY A 173 12.07 -5.89 -5.60
C GLY A 173 13.36 -5.08 -5.42
N LYS A 174 13.82 -4.36 -6.45
CA LYS A 174 15.02 -3.52 -6.38
C LYS A 174 14.70 -2.04 -6.29
N ARG A 175 15.67 -1.28 -5.80
CA ARG A 175 15.54 0.18 -5.76
C ARG A 175 15.54 0.78 -7.17
N SER A 176 14.99 1.98 -7.35
CA SER A 176 15.18 2.75 -8.58
C SER A 176 16.24 3.83 -8.41
N ASP A 177 16.82 4.25 -9.53
CA ASP A 177 17.74 5.36 -9.67
C ASP A 177 17.36 6.17 -10.93
N GLU A 178 18.07 7.26 -11.21
CA GLU A 178 17.75 8.15 -12.34
C GLU A 178 17.81 7.46 -13.71
N ASP A 179 18.64 6.43 -13.85
CA ASP A 179 18.82 5.67 -15.10
C ASP A 179 17.90 4.45 -15.19
N CYS A 180 17.07 4.19 -14.17
CA CYS A 180 16.34 2.94 -13.98
C CYS A 180 17.23 1.70 -14.18
N SER A 181 18.41 1.72 -13.55
CA SER A 181 19.41 0.67 -13.72
C SER A 181 18.94 -0.66 -13.15
N ARG A 182 19.49 -1.75 -13.68
CA ARG A 182 19.19 -3.11 -13.20
C ARG A 182 20.03 -3.54 -12.00
N PHE A 183 21.05 -2.75 -11.64
CA PHE A 183 22.08 -3.10 -10.66
C PHE A 183 22.00 -2.26 -9.39
N THR A 184 20.78 -1.99 -8.94
CA THR A 184 20.52 -1.34 -7.66
C THR A 184 20.40 -2.35 -6.53
N ASP A 185 20.50 -1.85 -5.29
CA ASP A 185 20.30 -2.65 -4.09
C ASP A 185 18.89 -3.26 -4.01
N TRP A 186 18.80 -4.41 -3.36
CA TRP A 186 17.54 -5.08 -3.08
C TRP A 186 16.79 -4.41 -1.93
N ALA A 187 15.46 -4.39 -2.01
CA ALA A 187 14.62 -4.04 -0.88
C ALA A 187 14.68 -5.17 0.17
N VAL A 188 15.15 -4.83 1.36
CA VAL A 188 15.28 -5.79 2.46
C VAL A 188 13.91 -6.20 3.01
N PRO A 189 13.74 -7.41 3.57
CA PRO A 189 12.52 -7.78 4.29
C PRO A 189 12.18 -6.77 5.39
N GLY A 190 10.95 -6.27 5.42
CA GLY A 190 10.54 -5.16 6.28
C GLY A 190 9.14 -4.64 6.00
N TYR A 191 8.82 -3.46 6.54
CA TYR A 191 7.57 -2.74 6.29
C TYR A 191 7.80 -1.60 5.31
N TYR A 192 6.88 -1.49 4.36
CA TYR A 192 6.95 -0.54 3.26
C TYR A 192 5.59 0.10 3.03
N HIS A 193 5.58 1.26 2.39
CA HIS A 193 4.39 1.98 1.95
C HIS A 193 4.38 2.05 0.43
N VAL A 194 3.24 1.73 -0.19
CA VAL A 194 3.00 2.03 -1.60
C VAL A 194 2.07 3.23 -1.66
N VAL A 195 2.55 4.30 -2.28
CA VAL A 195 1.78 5.50 -2.55
C VAL A 195 1.45 5.55 -4.03
N ALA A 196 0.18 5.70 -4.37
CA ALA A 196 -0.28 5.82 -5.75
C ALA A 196 -1.21 7.01 -5.93
N ALA A 197 -1.03 7.73 -7.03
CA ALA A 197 -1.86 8.86 -7.40
C ALA A 197 -2.08 8.88 -8.92
N SER A 198 -3.33 9.12 -9.32
CA SER A 198 -3.64 9.55 -10.67
C SER A 198 -3.19 11.01 -10.86
N LEU A 199 -3.03 11.44 -12.11
CA LEU A 199 -2.61 12.81 -12.41
C LEU A 199 -3.67 13.82 -11.91
N GLY A 200 -3.30 14.60 -10.90
CA GLY A 200 -4.18 15.60 -10.27
C GLY A 200 -5.21 15.00 -9.30
N GLY A 201 -5.18 13.69 -9.04
CA GLY A 201 -6.05 13.03 -8.08
C GLY A 201 -5.39 12.89 -6.71
N GLU A 202 -6.21 12.53 -5.72
CA GLU A 202 -5.76 12.35 -4.34
C GLU A 202 -4.83 11.14 -4.21
N PRO A 203 -3.63 11.29 -3.62
CA PRO A 203 -2.75 10.16 -3.36
C PRO A 203 -3.36 9.24 -2.30
N THR A 204 -3.26 7.94 -2.53
CA THR A 204 -3.55 6.95 -1.49
C THR A 204 -2.25 6.28 -1.04
N ASP A 205 -2.21 5.90 0.23
CA ASP A 205 -1.08 5.22 0.85
C ASP A 205 -1.55 3.91 1.48
N THR A 206 -0.82 2.83 1.26
CA THR A 206 -1.07 1.52 1.87
C THR A 206 0.23 0.89 2.32
N GLN A 207 0.27 0.47 3.59
CA GLN A 207 1.38 -0.28 4.13
C GLN A 207 1.31 -1.75 3.74
N PHE A 208 2.45 -2.36 3.42
CA PHE A 208 2.59 -3.80 3.23
C PHE A 208 3.89 -4.32 3.85
N ARG A 209 3.91 -5.64 4.11
CA ARG A 209 5.09 -6.32 4.64
C ARG A 209 5.80 -7.13 3.56
N LEU A 210 7.08 -6.86 3.37
CA LEU A 210 7.97 -7.68 2.54
C LEU A 210 8.62 -8.77 3.41
N ARG A 211 8.34 -10.04 3.13
CA ARG A 211 8.78 -11.19 3.92
C ARG A 211 9.97 -11.88 3.27
N ARG A 212 10.82 -12.52 4.07
CA ARG A 212 11.85 -13.43 3.54
C ARG A 212 11.19 -14.62 2.84
N GLN A 213 11.81 -15.10 1.77
CA GLN A 213 11.47 -16.39 1.20
C GLN A 213 11.71 -17.50 2.24
N PRO A 214 10.76 -18.45 2.41
CA PRO A 214 11.02 -19.63 3.22
C PRO A 214 12.17 -20.40 2.58
N GLN A 215 13.26 -20.57 3.32
CA GLN A 215 14.37 -21.41 2.88
C GLN A 215 13.90 -22.86 2.93
N THR A 216 14.00 -23.60 1.83
CA THR A 216 13.82 -25.06 1.85
C THR A 216 15.06 -25.68 2.48
N THR A 217 14.97 -26.05 3.76
CA THR A 217 16.03 -26.82 4.40
C THR A 217 16.04 -28.23 3.80
N VAL A 218 17.04 -28.55 2.99
CA VAL A 218 17.31 -29.92 2.54
C VAL A 218 17.91 -30.66 3.72
N THR A 219 17.07 -31.29 4.54
CA THR A 219 17.55 -32.24 5.56
C THR A 219 18.07 -33.47 4.81
N ARG A 220 19.39 -33.64 4.79
CA ARG A 220 20.01 -34.87 4.29
C ARG A 220 19.58 -36.01 5.22
N THR A 221 18.78 -36.95 4.70
CA THR A 221 18.48 -38.20 5.41
C THR A 221 19.80 -38.90 5.71
N ALA A 222 20.10 -39.13 6.98
CA ALA A 222 21.25 -39.94 7.37
C ALA A 222 21.00 -41.38 6.88
N GLU A 223 21.89 -41.87 6.01
CA GLU A 223 21.96 -43.26 5.60
C GLU A 223 22.30 -44.11 6.84
N PRO A 224 21.53 -45.15 7.20
CA PRO A 224 21.84 -45.98 8.36
C PRO A 224 23.14 -46.78 8.12
N GLU A 225 24.12 -46.61 9.00
CA GLU A 225 25.34 -47.42 9.01
C GLU A 225 24.97 -48.91 9.25
N PRO A 226 25.46 -49.85 8.43
CA PRO A 226 25.27 -51.27 8.69
C PRO A 226 25.99 -51.69 9.98
N GLN A 227 25.25 -52.19 10.97
CA GLN A 227 25.86 -52.84 12.13
C GLN A 227 26.44 -54.20 11.72
N ASP A 228 27.76 -54.28 11.62
CA ASP A 228 28.48 -55.52 11.44
C ASP A 228 28.22 -56.50 12.61
N LYS A 229 27.48 -57.58 12.32
CA LYS A 229 27.38 -58.74 13.21
C LYS A 229 28.72 -59.47 13.27
N LYS A 230 29.53 -59.17 14.29
CA LYS A 230 30.68 -60.01 14.65
C LYS A 230 30.22 -61.28 15.38
N THR A 231 30.09 -62.36 14.63
CA THR A 231 30.11 -63.74 15.14
C THR A 231 31.52 -64.06 15.65
N LYS A 232 31.71 -64.34 16.94
CA LYS A 232 32.83 -65.20 17.39
C LYS A 232 32.43 -66.06 18.59
N ARG A 233 32.64 -67.36 18.39
CA ARG A 233 32.56 -68.46 19.36
C ARG A 233 33.65 -68.32 20.44
N ALA A 234 33.36 -68.92 21.59
CA ALA A 234 34.19 -69.03 22.80
C ALA A 234 35.57 -69.68 22.56
N ASP A 235 36.56 -69.28 23.36
CA ASP A 235 37.20 -70.15 24.38
C ASP A 235 38.34 -69.40 25.11
N GLY A 236 38.45 -69.59 26.44
CA GLY A 236 39.73 -69.65 27.17
C GLY A 236 40.29 -68.41 27.88
N GLU A 237 39.89 -68.21 29.15
CA GLU A 237 40.73 -68.03 30.35
C GLU A 237 42.03 -67.16 30.31
N THR A 238 42.07 -66.03 31.04
CA THR A 238 42.80 -65.79 32.33
C THR A 238 42.77 -64.28 32.72
N ARG A 239 42.73 -64.03 34.02
CA ARG A 239 42.44 -62.81 34.82
C ARG A 239 43.72 -61.94 35.09
N PRO A 240 43.75 -60.86 35.91
CA PRO A 240 43.49 -59.45 35.54
C PRO A 240 44.54 -58.38 36.05
N THR A 241 44.28 -57.11 35.68
CA THR A 241 44.52 -55.83 36.42
C THR A 241 45.92 -55.18 36.48
N GLU A 242 45.90 -53.83 36.54
CA GLU A 242 46.95 -52.81 36.85
C GLU A 242 47.77 -52.31 35.63
N GLU A 243 47.97 -51.02 35.31
CA GLU A 243 47.83 -49.70 35.97
C GLU A 243 47.57 -48.58 34.90
N THR A 244 47.03 -47.44 35.34
CA THR A 244 47.10 -46.09 34.71
C THR A 244 48.09 -45.28 35.59
N PRO A 245 48.90 -44.28 35.16
CA PRO A 245 48.58 -43.22 34.19
C PRO A 245 49.70 -42.74 33.25
N ASP A 246 49.29 -42.18 32.10
CA ASP A 246 50.15 -41.36 31.24
C ASP A 246 50.29 -39.95 31.83
N GLY A 247 51.54 -39.56 32.07
CA GLY A 247 51.95 -38.21 32.44
C GLY A 247 52.24 -37.37 31.21
N GLN A 248 51.57 -36.21 31.15
CA GLN A 248 52.17 -34.89 30.92
C GLN A 248 53.40 -34.80 30.00
N ARG A 249 53.25 -34.10 28.86
CA ARG A 249 54.22 -33.07 28.46
C ARG A 249 53.69 -32.09 27.41
N ASP A 250 53.90 -30.84 27.79
CA ASP A 250 53.79 -29.57 27.12
C ASP A 250 54.34 -29.49 25.69
N GLY A 251 53.66 -28.66 24.88
CA GLY A 251 54.25 -27.41 24.40
C GLY A 251 55.20 -27.49 23.20
N ALA A 252 54.77 -26.93 22.07
CA ALA A 252 55.65 -26.20 21.17
C ALA A 252 54.85 -25.14 20.40
N GLN A 253 55.21 -23.90 20.68
CA GLN A 253 54.82 -22.66 20.05
C GLN A 253 55.85 -22.35 18.96
N GLU A 254 55.42 -21.83 17.80
CA GLU A 254 56.29 -21.11 16.88
C GLU A 254 55.53 -19.98 16.16
N PRO A 255 56.25 -18.94 15.69
CA PRO A 255 55.82 -17.54 15.78
C PRO A 255 55.56 -16.86 14.43
N ASP A 256 55.23 -15.58 14.54
CA ASP A 256 54.84 -14.60 13.51
C ASP A 256 55.57 -14.63 12.15
N GLY A 257 54.77 -14.34 11.11
CA GLY A 257 55.16 -14.01 9.74
C GLY A 257 53.95 -13.79 8.86
#